data_AF-A0A3M7P3X9-F1
#
_entry.id   AF-A0A3M7P3X9-F1
#
_cell.length_a   1.000
_cell.length_b   1.000
_cell.length_c   1.000
_cell.angle_alpha   90.00
_cell.angle_beta   90.00
_cell.angle_gamma   90.00
#
_symmetry.space_group_name_H-M   'P 1'
#
loop_
_entity.id
_entity.type
_entity.pdbx_description
1 polymer ?
#
loop_
_entity_poly.entity_id
_entity_poly.type
_entity_poly.pdbx_seq_one_letter_code
_entity_poly.pdbx_strand_id
1 'polypeptide(L)'
;MGFDLNRVWQDPSPWAHPELFATKSQVLNLDKDPTFDLDFYIDIHAHSTMMNGFMYGNIYEDSNRYERQAIFPKLLCSNADDFSMSNTSFNRDAVKAGTGRRTLGGSLDEKCHCYTLEVSFFSYQPSGFNHPIPYTEEEYMKLGRNLARTFLDYYKLQNYIVFNPSAAIMPKLNNSAGFTSYRSSSILTNTSANGALLGGNNLNGKGKRSSSNNGQQLKPICSSSMSINNGHSSSSMSNGSQSNNMPNSANESKPKFFVDNGLE
;
A
#
# COMPACT_ATOMS: atom_id res chain seq x y z
N MET A 1 -8.71 20.98 -26.20
CA MET A 1 -7.35 21.28 -26.72
C MET A 1 -6.44 20.04 -26.88
N GLY A 2 -6.88 18.82 -26.50
CA GLY A 2 -6.12 17.59 -26.81
C GLY A 2 -4.80 17.43 -26.05
N PHE A 3 -4.56 18.21 -24.99
CA PHE A 3 -3.37 18.09 -24.15
C PHE A 3 -3.48 16.87 -23.22
N ASP A 4 -2.37 16.18 -23.02
CA ASP A 4 -2.24 15.18 -21.94
C ASP A 4 -2.13 15.92 -20.60
N LEU A 5 -3.22 15.93 -19.83
CA LEU A 5 -3.29 16.61 -18.53
C LEU A 5 -2.21 16.10 -17.56
N ASN A 6 -1.82 14.82 -17.65
CA ASN A 6 -0.77 14.26 -16.81
C ASN A 6 0.65 14.57 -17.32
N ARG A 7 0.82 15.60 -18.16
CA ARG A 7 2.13 16.16 -18.56
C ARG A 7 2.28 17.64 -18.23
N VAL A 8 1.22 18.29 -17.75
CA VAL A 8 1.16 19.74 -17.57
C VAL A 8 0.88 20.15 -16.12
N TRP A 9 1.15 19.27 -15.13
CA TRP A 9 0.98 19.60 -13.72
C TRP A 9 1.92 20.69 -13.22
N GLN A 10 3.10 20.85 -13.81
CA GLN A 10 4.07 21.87 -13.40
C GLN A 10 3.52 23.28 -13.53
N ASP A 11 2.92 23.59 -14.69
CA ASP A 11 2.37 24.90 -15.01
C ASP A 11 1.06 24.78 -15.81
N PRO A 12 -0.06 24.40 -15.16
CA PRO A 12 -1.34 24.32 -15.82
C PRO A 12 -1.87 25.72 -16.13
N SER A 13 -2.44 25.92 -17.32
CA SER A 13 -3.08 27.17 -17.70
C SER A 13 -4.53 27.19 -17.20
N PRO A 14 -5.00 28.25 -16.54
CA PRO A 14 -6.41 28.35 -16.13
C PRO A 14 -7.38 28.47 -17.31
N TRP A 15 -6.87 28.79 -18.51
CA TRP A 15 -7.69 28.84 -19.73
C TRP A 15 -7.61 27.53 -20.54
N ALA A 16 -6.42 26.94 -20.69
CA ALA A 16 -6.24 25.74 -21.50
C ALA A 16 -6.47 24.43 -20.72
N HIS A 17 -6.25 24.43 -19.40
CA HIS A 17 -6.34 23.28 -18.49
C HIS A 17 -7.12 23.65 -17.21
N PRO A 18 -8.35 24.19 -17.31
CA PRO A 18 -9.07 24.74 -16.17
C PRO A 18 -9.31 23.73 -15.05
N GLU A 19 -9.60 22.47 -15.38
CA GLU A 19 -9.81 21.38 -14.42
C GLU A 19 -8.54 21.14 -13.61
N LEU A 20 -7.43 20.95 -14.32
CA LEU A 20 -6.14 20.69 -13.69
C LEU A 20 -5.65 21.85 -12.84
N PHE A 21 -5.83 23.09 -13.32
CA PHE A 21 -5.48 24.30 -12.57
C PHE A 21 -6.27 24.37 -11.26
N ALA A 22 -7.58 24.12 -11.32
CA ALA A 22 -8.46 24.12 -10.14
C ALA A 22 -8.06 23.01 -9.15
N THR A 23 -7.89 21.78 -9.62
CA THR A 23 -7.49 20.64 -8.77
C THR A 23 -6.14 20.89 -8.09
N LYS A 24 -5.11 21.32 -8.84
CA LYS A 24 -3.80 21.63 -8.26
C LYS A 24 -3.91 22.73 -7.21
N SER A 25 -4.65 23.80 -7.50
CA SER A 25 -4.85 24.91 -6.56
C SER A 25 -5.53 24.45 -5.27
N GLN A 26 -6.56 23.61 -5.39
CA GLN A 26 -7.27 23.07 -4.22
C GLN A 26 -6.37 22.17 -3.37
N VAL A 27 -5.60 21.28 -3.98
CA VAL A 27 -4.67 20.39 -3.25
C VAL A 27 -3.62 21.22 -2.49
N LEU A 28 -3.03 22.24 -3.14
CA LEU A 28 -2.06 23.14 -2.49
C LEU A 28 -2.68 23.99 -1.38
N ASN A 29 -3.96 24.33 -1.48
CA ASN A 29 -4.66 25.05 -0.42
C ASN A 29 -4.94 24.15 0.78
N LEU A 30 -5.32 22.88 0.55
CA LEU A 30 -5.51 21.89 1.62
C LEU A 30 -4.19 21.59 2.36
N ASP A 31 -3.07 21.48 1.63
CA ASP A 31 -1.74 21.26 2.23
C ASP A 31 -1.29 22.41 3.14
N LYS A 32 -1.71 23.65 2.84
CA LYS A 32 -1.38 24.85 3.61
C LYS A 32 -2.34 25.11 4.77
N ASP A 33 -3.51 24.46 4.78
CA ASP A 33 -4.51 24.66 5.83
C ASP A 33 -4.06 23.93 7.11
N PRO A 34 -3.78 24.64 8.22
CA PRO A 34 -3.31 24.01 9.46
C PRO A 34 -4.39 23.14 10.13
N THR A 35 -5.64 23.18 9.65
CA THR A 35 -6.75 22.35 10.14
C THR A 35 -6.89 21.03 9.37
N PHE A 36 -6.11 20.84 8.30
CA PHE A 36 -6.18 19.66 7.44
C PHE A 36 -4.83 18.96 7.31
N ASP A 37 -4.81 17.64 7.48
CA ASP A 37 -3.63 16.82 7.25
C ASP A 37 -3.73 16.10 5.90
N LEU A 38 -3.00 16.60 4.90
CA LEU A 38 -2.92 15.97 3.58
C LEU A 38 -1.86 14.86 3.58
N ASP A 39 -2.28 13.63 3.88
CA ASP A 39 -1.36 12.49 3.96
C ASP A 39 -1.09 11.79 2.61
N PHE A 40 -2.04 11.84 1.69
CA PHE A 40 -1.98 11.07 0.44
C PHE A 40 -2.50 11.85 -0.77
N TYR A 41 -1.78 11.71 -1.87
CA TYR A 41 -2.23 11.99 -3.22
C TYR A 41 -2.03 10.72 -4.06
N ILE A 42 -3.09 10.20 -4.67
CA ILE A 42 -3.04 9.02 -5.53
C ILE A 42 -3.72 9.34 -6.86
N ASP A 43 -2.94 9.35 -7.92
CA ASP A 43 -3.38 9.52 -9.31
C ASP A 43 -3.72 8.13 -9.89
N ILE A 44 -4.99 7.87 -10.18
CA ILE A 44 -5.45 6.54 -10.62
C ILE A 44 -5.51 6.51 -12.15
N HIS A 45 -4.79 5.56 -12.74
CA HIS A 45 -4.66 5.35 -14.18
C HIS A 45 -4.93 3.90 -14.55
N ALA A 46 -5.18 3.70 -15.83
CA ALA A 46 -5.27 2.39 -16.41
C ALA A 46 -4.12 2.15 -17.40
N HIS A 47 -3.61 0.92 -17.40
CA HIS A 47 -2.39 0.54 -18.08
C HIS A 47 -2.67 -0.53 -19.13
N SER A 48 -2.16 -0.34 -20.35
CA SER A 48 -2.54 -1.18 -21.51
C SER A 48 -1.69 -2.41 -21.74
N THR A 49 -0.50 -2.49 -21.13
CA THR A 49 0.49 -3.54 -21.44
C THR A 49 0.78 -4.47 -20.27
N MET A 50 1.11 -3.92 -19.10
CA MET A 50 1.33 -4.70 -17.89
C MET A 50 0.01 -5.14 -17.26
N MET A 51 0.00 -6.37 -16.76
CA MET A 51 -1.07 -6.98 -15.96
C MET A 51 -0.99 -6.56 -14.48
N ASN A 52 -2.08 -6.82 -13.75
CA ASN A 52 -2.28 -6.47 -12.33
C ASN A 52 -2.38 -4.96 -12.07
N GLY A 53 -2.72 -4.59 -10.84
CA GLY A 53 -2.51 -3.25 -10.30
C GLY A 53 -1.08 -3.08 -9.79
N PHE A 54 -0.49 -1.90 -9.95
CA PHE A 54 0.84 -1.57 -9.41
C PHE A 54 1.00 -0.07 -9.22
N MET A 55 1.99 0.34 -8.42
CA MET A 55 2.21 1.76 -8.14
C MET A 55 3.53 2.30 -8.67
N TYR A 56 3.49 3.56 -9.09
CA TYR A 56 4.67 4.38 -9.27
C TYR A 56 4.79 5.37 -8.11
N GLY A 57 5.95 5.38 -7.44
CA GLY A 57 6.30 6.37 -6.42
C GLY A 57 7.55 7.17 -6.81
N ASN A 58 7.99 8.09 -5.96
CA ASN A 58 9.13 8.95 -6.24
C ASN A 58 10.40 8.44 -5.55
N ILE A 59 11.57 8.76 -6.10
CA ILE A 59 12.83 8.63 -5.34
C ILE A 59 13.06 9.92 -4.56
N TYR A 60 13.29 9.78 -3.25
CA TYR A 60 13.63 10.88 -2.34
C TYR A 60 15.07 10.71 -1.84
N GLU A 61 15.74 11.82 -1.52
CA GLU A 61 17.09 11.80 -0.94
C GLU A 61 17.05 11.44 0.55
N ASP A 62 15.99 11.84 1.25
CA ASP A 62 15.73 11.45 2.63
C ASP A 62 15.37 9.94 2.69
N SER A 63 16.21 9.18 3.40
CA SER A 63 16.05 7.73 3.57
C SER A 63 14.80 7.37 4.36
N ASN A 64 14.44 8.16 5.37
CA ASN A 64 13.24 7.92 6.18
C ASN A 64 11.99 8.11 5.33
N ARG A 65 11.93 9.15 4.49
CA ARG A 65 10.81 9.38 3.56
C ARG A 65 10.72 8.24 2.55
N TYR A 66 11.86 7.78 2.04
CA TYR A 66 11.93 6.63 1.14
C TYR A 66 11.39 5.34 1.80
N GLU A 67 11.72 5.07 3.06
CA GLU A 67 11.22 3.90 3.78
C GLU A 67 9.73 4.01 4.08
N ARG A 68 9.25 5.19 4.52
CA ARG A 68 7.83 5.42 4.82
C ARG A 68 6.94 5.23 3.60
N GLN A 69 7.32 5.74 2.43
CA GLN A 69 6.49 5.56 1.22
C GLN A 69 6.38 4.08 0.81
N ALA A 70 7.34 3.22 1.16
CA ALA A 70 7.27 1.81 0.81
C ALA A 70 6.22 1.04 1.63
N ILE A 71 5.71 1.61 2.74
CA ILE A 71 4.75 0.95 3.63
C ILE A 71 3.39 0.75 2.92
N PHE A 72 2.86 1.78 2.30
CA PHE A 72 1.51 1.74 1.73
C PHE A 72 1.37 0.71 0.59
N PRO A 73 2.28 0.64 -0.41
CA PRO A 73 2.22 -0.40 -1.44
C PRO A 73 2.39 -1.82 -0.88
N LYS A 74 3.17 -2.01 0.19
CA LYS A 74 3.32 -3.32 0.86
C LYS A 74 2.01 -3.75 1.53
N LEU A 75 1.32 -2.83 2.19
CA LEU A 75 0.01 -3.09 2.78
C LEU A 75 -1.01 -3.40 1.69
N LEU A 76 -1.01 -2.65 0.58
CA LEU A 76 -1.91 -2.91 -0.54
C LEU A 76 -1.66 -4.29 -1.16
N CYS A 77 -0.40 -4.69 -1.35
CA CYS A 77 -0.04 -6.03 -1.82
C CYS A 77 -0.53 -7.15 -0.88
N SER A 78 -0.67 -6.86 0.41
CA SER A 78 -1.20 -7.82 1.40
C SER A 78 -2.73 -7.89 1.36
N ASN A 79 -3.39 -6.80 0.96
CA ASN A 79 -4.84 -6.67 0.93
C ASN A 79 -5.46 -7.03 -0.44
N ALA A 80 -4.70 -6.92 -1.52
CA ALA A 80 -5.14 -7.10 -2.89
C ALA A 80 -4.31 -8.18 -3.60
N ASP A 81 -4.97 -9.28 -3.95
CA ASP A 81 -4.40 -10.41 -4.68
C ASP A 81 -4.06 -10.07 -6.15
N ASP A 82 -4.70 -9.03 -6.67
CA ASP A 82 -4.50 -8.46 -7.99
C ASP A 82 -3.49 -7.29 -8.01
N PHE A 83 -2.81 -7.02 -6.90
CA PHE A 83 -1.74 -6.01 -6.82
C PHE A 83 -0.34 -6.63 -6.90
N SER A 84 0.51 -6.08 -7.76
CA SER A 84 1.88 -6.53 -8.00
C SER A 84 2.90 -5.60 -7.35
N MET A 85 3.44 -6.03 -6.21
CA MET A 85 4.61 -5.37 -5.62
C MET A 85 5.85 -5.45 -6.53
N SER A 86 5.95 -6.50 -7.37
CA SER A 86 7.08 -6.66 -8.30
C SER A 86 7.10 -5.65 -9.45
N ASN A 87 5.92 -5.18 -9.90
CA ASN A 87 5.80 -4.13 -10.91
C ASN A 87 5.79 -2.72 -10.29
N THR A 88 5.61 -2.63 -8.96
CA THR A 88 5.66 -1.36 -8.25
C THR A 88 7.08 -0.81 -8.24
N SER A 89 7.26 0.44 -8.66
CA SER A 89 8.59 1.02 -8.80
C SER A 89 8.64 2.49 -8.37
N PHE A 90 9.83 2.92 -7.94
CA PHE A 90 10.09 4.28 -7.51
C PHE A 90 11.12 4.89 -8.46
N ASN A 91 10.84 6.06 -9.03
CA ASN A 91 11.73 6.70 -10.00
C ASN A 91 11.76 8.23 -9.88
N ARG A 92 12.71 8.85 -10.59
CA ARG A 92 12.85 10.31 -10.71
C ARG A 92 13.07 10.80 -12.14
N ASP A 93 12.56 10.05 -13.11
CA ASP A 93 12.75 10.29 -14.55
C ASP A 93 12.32 11.69 -14.99
N ALA A 94 13.18 12.43 -15.67
CA ALA A 94 12.91 13.82 -16.08
C ALA A 94 11.68 13.94 -16.98
N VAL A 95 11.44 12.96 -17.85
CA VAL A 95 10.27 12.92 -18.75
C VAL A 95 8.93 12.82 -18.01
N LYS A 96 8.95 12.42 -16.73
CA LYS A 96 7.77 12.35 -15.86
C LYS A 96 7.65 13.56 -14.94
N ALA A 97 8.51 14.57 -15.04
CA ALA A 97 8.49 15.71 -14.14
C ALA A 97 7.17 16.51 -14.21
N GLY A 98 6.49 16.48 -15.37
CA GLY A 98 5.18 17.10 -15.59
C GLY A 98 3.97 16.29 -15.11
N THR A 99 4.15 15.10 -14.50
CA THR A 99 3.03 14.32 -13.96
C THR A 99 2.61 14.82 -12.58
N GLY A 100 1.38 14.48 -12.16
CA GLY A 100 0.84 14.89 -10.86
C GLY A 100 1.69 14.39 -9.70
N ARG A 101 1.94 13.08 -9.66
CA ARG A 101 2.83 12.43 -8.68
C ARG A 101 4.17 13.15 -8.51
N ARG A 102 4.79 13.60 -9.62
CA ARG A 102 6.12 14.23 -9.59
C ARG A 102 6.08 15.70 -9.21
N THR A 103 5.12 16.44 -9.74
CA THR A 103 4.97 17.87 -9.41
C THR A 103 4.57 18.04 -7.95
N LEU A 104 3.54 17.31 -7.51
CA LEU A 104 3.04 17.40 -6.14
C LEU A 104 4.01 16.80 -5.12
N GLY A 105 4.71 15.70 -5.45
CA GLY A 105 5.70 15.11 -4.54
C GLY A 105 6.87 16.03 -4.19
N GLY A 106 7.13 17.06 -5.01
CA GLY A 106 8.10 18.12 -4.72
C GLY A 106 7.48 19.44 -4.24
N SER A 107 6.15 19.57 -4.22
CA SER A 107 5.46 20.81 -3.82
C SER A 107 4.70 20.69 -2.50
N LEU A 108 4.27 19.49 -2.12
CA LEU A 108 3.54 19.21 -0.88
C LEU A 108 4.50 18.88 0.26
N ASP A 109 3.97 18.88 1.49
CA ASP A 109 4.72 18.50 2.69
C ASP A 109 5.36 17.10 2.56
N GLU A 110 6.51 16.90 3.20
CA GLU A 110 7.24 15.63 3.16
C GLU A 110 6.49 14.46 3.80
N LYS A 111 5.48 14.74 4.64
CA LYS A 111 4.54 13.74 5.17
C LYS A 111 3.60 13.19 4.10
N CYS A 112 3.33 13.97 3.05
CA CYS A 112 2.41 13.59 2.00
C CYS A 112 3.04 12.57 1.04
N HIS A 113 2.34 11.45 0.86
CA HIS A 113 2.73 10.40 -0.08
C HIS A 113 2.06 10.62 -1.43
N CYS A 114 2.86 10.72 -2.49
CA CYS A 114 2.38 10.89 -3.85
C CYS A 114 2.62 9.63 -4.69
N TYR A 115 1.54 9.01 -5.18
CA TYR A 115 1.60 7.82 -6.04
C TYR A 115 0.84 8.02 -7.35
N THR A 116 1.20 7.23 -8.35
CA THR A 116 0.32 6.86 -9.45
C THR A 116 -0.05 5.39 -9.27
N LEU A 117 -1.34 5.07 -9.16
CA LEU A 117 -1.84 3.70 -9.18
C LEU A 117 -2.25 3.36 -10.60
N GLU A 118 -1.57 2.39 -11.20
CA GLU A 118 -1.88 1.88 -12.53
C GLU A 118 -2.62 0.55 -12.40
N VAL A 119 -3.71 0.37 -13.15
CA VAL A 119 -4.46 -0.89 -13.19
C VAL A 119 -4.59 -1.38 -14.62
N SER A 120 -4.23 -2.64 -14.86
CA SER A 120 -4.32 -3.24 -16.20
C SER A 120 -5.73 -3.15 -16.79
N PHE A 121 -5.86 -2.67 -18.04
CA PHE A 121 -7.11 -2.75 -18.81
C PHE A 121 -7.54 -4.20 -19.13
N PHE A 122 -6.59 -5.13 -19.15
CA PHE A 122 -6.81 -6.48 -19.64
C PHE A 122 -7.10 -7.47 -18.51
N SER A 123 -6.09 -7.82 -17.71
CA SER A 123 -6.21 -8.91 -16.75
C SER A 123 -5.24 -8.76 -15.57
N TYR A 124 -5.55 -9.46 -14.48
CA TYR A 124 -4.62 -9.72 -13.39
C TYR A 124 -4.32 -11.22 -13.30
N GLN A 125 -3.25 -11.56 -12.60
CA GLN A 125 -2.87 -12.94 -12.34
C GLN A 125 -2.58 -13.10 -10.85
N PRO A 126 -3.56 -13.58 -10.07
CA PRO A 126 -3.36 -13.79 -8.65
C PRO A 126 -2.34 -14.90 -8.40
N SER A 127 -1.67 -14.82 -7.25
CA SER A 127 -0.67 -15.81 -6.84
C SER A 127 -1.28 -17.22 -6.77
N GLY A 128 -0.65 -18.18 -7.43
CA GLY A 128 -1.10 -19.58 -7.47
C GLY A 128 -2.05 -19.92 -8.62
N PHE A 129 -2.43 -18.95 -9.46
CA PHE A 129 -3.19 -19.19 -10.68
C PHE A 129 -2.28 -19.24 -11.91
N ASN A 130 -2.53 -20.21 -12.79
CA ASN A 130 -1.74 -20.43 -14.01
C ASN A 130 -2.24 -19.65 -15.23
N HIS A 131 -3.37 -18.93 -15.10
CA HIS A 131 -3.98 -18.20 -16.20
C HIS A 131 -4.40 -16.79 -15.77
N PRO A 132 -4.29 -15.79 -16.67
CA PRO A 132 -4.80 -14.45 -16.43
C PRO A 132 -6.32 -14.46 -16.26
N ILE A 133 -6.81 -13.70 -15.28
CA ILE A 133 -8.23 -13.42 -15.05
C ILE A 133 -8.52 -12.03 -15.61
N PRO A 134 -9.40 -11.89 -16.61
CA PRO A 134 -9.79 -10.59 -17.13
C PRO A 134 -10.38 -9.70 -16.03
N TYR A 135 -10.07 -8.41 -16.06
CA TYR A 135 -10.75 -7.46 -15.19
C TYR A 135 -12.20 -7.27 -15.65
N THR A 136 -13.15 -7.45 -14.75
CA THR A 136 -14.51 -6.90 -14.90
C THR A 136 -14.65 -5.67 -13.99
N GLU A 137 -15.78 -4.99 -14.12
CA GLU A 137 -16.14 -3.88 -13.24
C GLU A 137 -16.06 -4.28 -11.76
N GLU A 138 -16.49 -5.49 -11.41
CA GLU A 138 -16.47 -5.95 -10.02
C GLU A 138 -15.04 -6.13 -9.48
N GLU A 139 -14.09 -6.56 -10.29
CA GLU A 139 -12.69 -6.66 -9.87
C GLU A 139 -12.03 -5.28 -9.70
N TYR A 140 -12.34 -4.31 -10.57
CA TYR A 140 -11.90 -2.93 -10.34
C TYR A 140 -12.48 -2.36 -9.03
N MET A 141 -13.76 -2.63 -8.76
CA MET A 141 -14.41 -2.23 -7.50
C MET A 141 -13.81 -2.96 -6.30
N LYS A 142 -13.47 -4.25 -6.43
CA LYS A 142 -12.75 -5.02 -5.40
C LYS A 142 -11.40 -4.40 -5.07
N LEU A 143 -10.61 -4.02 -6.08
CA LEU A 143 -9.34 -3.31 -5.88
C LEU A 143 -9.55 -1.97 -5.16
N GLY A 144 -10.57 -1.20 -5.56
CA GLY A 144 -10.94 0.04 -4.87
C GLY A 144 -11.29 -0.17 -3.38
N ARG A 145 -12.04 -1.23 -3.05
CA ARG A 145 -12.33 -1.61 -1.65
C ARG A 145 -11.06 -2.01 -0.88
N ASN A 146 -10.14 -2.73 -1.53
CA ASN A 146 -8.86 -3.10 -0.93
C ASN A 146 -7.94 -1.89 -0.72
N LEU A 147 -7.98 -0.90 -1.62
CA LEU A 147 -7.29 0.39 -1.44
C LEU A 147 -7.85 1.13 -0.21
N ALA A 148 -9.17 1.21 -0.08
CA ALA A 148 -9.83 1.79 1.10
C ALA A 148 -9.44 1.08 2.41
N ARG A 149 -9.44 -0.25 2.40
CA ARG A 149 -8.97 -1.07 3.55
C ARG A 149 -7.50 -0.79 3.88
N THR A 150 -6.67 -0.57 2.87
CA THR A 150 -5.24 -0.28 3.05
C THR A 150 -5.02 1.05 3.76
N PHE A 151 -5.82 2.09 3.50
CA PHE A 151 -5.78 3.32 4.31
C PHE A 151 -6.07 3.03 5.78
N LEU A 152 -7.11 2.26 6.09
CA LEU A 152 -7.42 1.88 7.47
C LEU A 152 -6.26 1.16 8.15
N ASP A 153 -5.62 0.19 7.47
CA ASP A 153 -4.49 -0.55 8.02
C ASP A 153 -3.26 0.34 8.19
N TYR A 154 -3.02 1.28 7.26
CA TYR A 154 -1.97 2.28 7.38
C TYR A 154 -2.17 3.16 8.61
N TYR A 155 -3.36 3.73 8.80
CA TYR A 155 -3.65 4.62 9.94
C TYR A 155 -3.63 3.88 11.30
N LYS A 156 -3.97 2.59 11.33
CA LYS A 156 -3.76 1.75 12.52
C LYS A 156 -2.27 1.57 12.82
N LEU A 157 -1.46 1.27 11.81
CA LEU A 157 -0.02 1.07 11.98
C LEU A 157 0.69 2.34 12.48
N GLN A 158 0.23 3.51 12.04
CA GLN A 158 0.72 4.81 12.49
C GLN A 158 0.13 5.26 13.84
N ASN A 159 -0.68 4.43 14.51
CA ASN A 159 -1.34 4.71 15.79
C ASN A 159 -2.33 5.89 15.79
N TYR A 160 -2.84 6.32 14.61
CA TYR A 160 -3.89 7.33 14.54
C TYR A 160 -5.26 6.78 14.95
N ILE A 161 -5.47 5.47 14.78
CA ILE A 161 -6.70 4.78 15.16
C ILE A 161 -6.40 3.80 16.29
N VAL A 162 -6.77 4.18 17.52
CA VAL A 162 -6.67 3.31 18.69
C VAL A 162 -7.91 2.41 18.73
N PHE A 163 -7.73 1.09 18.65
CA PHE A 163 -8.81 0.16 18.86
C PHE A 163 -9.05 -0.01 20.37
N ASN A 164 -10.27 0.26 20.83
CA ASN A 164 -10.68 -0.14 22.17
C ASN A 164 -11.32 -1.54 22.08
N PRO A 165 -10.66 -2.62 22.55
CA PRO A 165 -11.12 -3.99 22.33
C PRO A 165 -12.46 -4.35 22.99
N SER A 166 -13.09 -3.47 23.76
CA SER A 166 -14.35 -3.72 24.47
C SER A 166 -15.63 -3.66 23.62
N ALA A 167 -15.57 -3.32 22.32
CA ALA A 167 -16.77 -3.25 21.48
C ALA A 167 -17.09 -4.53 20.69
N ALA A 168 -16.32 -5.61 20.87
CA ALA A 168 -16.69 -6.92 20.36
C ALA A 168 -17.79 -7.51 21.25
N ILE A 169 -19.06 -7.25 20.91
CA ILE A 169 -20.20 -8.00 21.44
C ILE A 169 -20.00 -9.47 21.03
N MET A 170 -19.47 -10.27 21.95
CA MET A 170 -19.52 -11.72 21.84
C MET A 170 -20.99 -12.13 21.83
N PRO A 171 -21.47 -12.91 20.84
CA PRO A 171 -22.77 -13.55 20.94
C PRO A 171 -22.71 -14.50 22.15
N LYS A 172 -23.58 -14.28 23.15
CA LYS A 172 -23.80 -15.26 24.21
C LYS A 172 -24.23 -16.57 23.54
N LEU A 173 -23.38 -17.61 23.61
CA LEU A 173 -23.81 -18.97 23.31
C LEU A 173 -24.85 -19.39 24.36
N ASN A 174 -26.11 -19.46 23.95
CA ASN A 174 -27.14 -20.17 24.70
C ASN A 174 -26.88 -21.67 24.54
N ASN A 175 -26.40 -22.30 25.61
CA ASN A 175 -26.37 -23.75 25.73
C ASN A 175 -27.80 -24.29 25.86
N SER A 176 -28.31 -24.90 24.80
CA SER A 176 -29.16 -26.08 24.94
C SER A 176 -29.06 -26.99 23.72
N ALA A 177 -29.01 -28.30 24.03
CA ALA A 177 -29.10 -29.47 23.15
C ALA A 177 -27.85 -29.94 22.39
N GLY A 178 -27.47 -31.19 22.68
CA GLY A 178 -27.07 -32.12 21.62
C GLY A 178 -25.59 -32.48 21.54
N PHE A 179 -25.14 -33.34 22.44
CA PHE A 179 -23.88 -34.07 22.35
C PHE A 179 -23.86 -34.95 21.09
N THR A 180 -22.97 -34.70 20.11
CA THR A 180 -22.42 -35.76 19.25
C THR A 180 -20.96 -35.45 18.90
N SER A 181 -20.12 -36.47 19.13
CA SER A 181 -18.67 -36.48 19.00
C SER A 181 -18.25 -36.61 17.53
N TYR A 182 -17.32 -35.77 17.07
CA TYR A 182 -16.46 -36.09 15.93
C TYR A 182 -15.00 -35.81 16.28
N ARG A 183 -14.21 -36.89 16.21
CA ARG A 183 -12.77 -36.96 16.50
C ARG A 183 -11.97 -35.98 15.65
N SER A 184 -11.07 -35.23 16.30
CA SER A 184 -9.84 -34.75 15.68
C SER A 184 -8.88 -35.92 15.49
N SER A 185 -8.39 -36.12 14.27
CA SER A 185 -7.20 -36.94 14.03
C SER A 185 -5.99 -36.01 13.92
N SER A 186 -5.14 -36.08 14.94
CA SER A 186 -3.82 -35.47 15.01
C SER A 186 -2.83 -36.12 14.04
N ILE A 187 -2.00 -35.26 13.47
CA ILE A 187 -0.76 -35.54 12.76
C ILE A 187 0.15 -36.44 13.61
N LEU A 188 0.70 -37.51 13.00
CA LEU A 188 1.90 -38.18 13.48
C LEU A 188 3.01 -38.04 12.45
N THR A 189 4.12 -37.53 12.96
CA THR A 189 5.47 -37.47 12.41
C THR A 189 6.03 -38.85 12.10
N ASN A 190 6.85 -38.98 11.05
CA ASN A 190 8.14 -39.68 11.19
C ASN A 190 9.15 -39.37 10.09
N THR A 191 10.32 -38.93 10.56
CA THR A 191 11.65 -38.92 9.96
C THR A 191 12.11 -40.31 9.51
N SER A 192 12.85 -40.38 8.40
CA SER A 192 14.11 -41.13 8.33
C SER A 192 14.96 -40.72 7.11
N ALA A 193 16.27 -40.88 7.28
CA ALA A 193 17.35 -40.32 6.50
C ALA A 193 18.04 -41.33 5.55
N ASN A 194 18.89 -40.75 4.70
CA ASN A 194 20.12 -41.28 4.10
C ASN A 194 20.06 -42.26 2.91
N GLY A 195 20.79 -41.88 1.86
CA GLY A 195 21.21 -42.71 0.74
C GLY A 195 22.02 -41.91 -0.28
N ALA A 196 23.28 -41.63 0.03
CA ALA A 196 24.28 -41.17 -0.94
C ALA A 196 24.75 -42.36 -1.81
N LEU A 197 25.05 -42.13 -3.09
CA LEU A 197 26.12 -42.82 -3.86
C LEU A 197 26.26 -42.21 -5.29
N LEU A 198 27.37 -41.50 -5.47
CA LEU A 198 28.34 -41.50 -6.58
C LEU A 198 27.90 -41.65 -8.06
N GLY A 199 28.39 -40.72 -8.89
CA GLY A 199 29.24 -41.07 -10.04
C GLY A 199 28.97 -40.40 -11.40
N GLY A 200 29.94 -39.58 -11.87
CA GLY A 200 30.41 -39.65 -13.26
C GLY A 200 30.15 -38.48 -14.23
N ASN A 201 31.20 -37.66 -14.45
CA ASN A 201 31.76 -37.08 -15.71
C ASN A 201 30.86 -37.00 -16.97
N ASN A 202 30.87 -35.98 -17.85
CA ASN A 202 32.01 -35.30 -18.48
C ASN A 202 31.55 -34.14 -19.41
N LEU A 203 32.38 -33.10 -19.52
CA LEU A 203 32.70 -32.21 -20.65
C LEU A 203 31.72 -32.02 -21.84
N ASN A 204 31.35 -30.76 -22.15
CA ASN A 204 31.87 -30.04 -23.33
C ASN A 204 31.40 -28.57 -23.39
N GLY A 205 32.30 -27.68 -23.81
CA GLY A 205 32.07 -26.24 -23.89
C GLY A 205 31.44 -25.73 -25.20
N LYS A 206 31.03 -24.46 -25.17
CA LYS A 206 31.22 -23.47 -26.24
C LYS A 206 30.66 -22.12 -25.77
N GLY A 207 31.51 -21.10 -25.83
CA GLY A 207 31.15 -19.73 -25.47
C GLY A 207 30.27 -19.05 -26.51
N LYS A 208 29.44 -18.11 -26.04
CA LYS A 208 29.03 -16.91 -26.77
C LYS A 208 28.92 -15.75 -25.78
N ARG A 209 29.61 -14.65 -26.12
CA ARG A 209 29.50 -13.34 -25.48
C ARG A 209 28.17 -12.70 -25.88
N SER A 210 27.44 -12.13 -24.93
CA SER A 210 26.56 -10.99 -25.17
C SER A 210 26.42 -10.18 -23.87
N SER A 211 26.66 -8.89 -24.01
CA SER A 211 26.69 -7.84 -22.99
C SER A 211 25.43 -7.80 -22.12
N SER A 212 25.59 -7.69 -20.80
CA SER A 212 24.49 -7.46 -19.86
C SER A 212 24.69 -6.11 -19.17
N ASN A 213 23.68 -5.26 -19.31
CA ASN A 213 23.49 -4.02 -18.56
C ASN A 213 23.39 -4.32 -17.06
N ASN A 214 24.07 -3.52 -16.24
CA ASN A 214 23.95 -3.53 -14.79
C ASN A 214 22.65 -2.81 -14.38
N GLY A 215 21.56 -3.57 -14.27
CA GLY A 215 20.42 -3.21 -13.42
C GLY A 215 20.50 -4.05 -12.15
N GLN A 216 20.69 -3.43 -10.99
CA GLN A 216 20.61 -4.14 -9.71
C GLN A 216 19.14 -4.52 -9.46
N GLN A 217 18.79 -5.74 -9.86
CA GLN A 217 17.52 -6.39 -9.52
C GLN A 217 17.74 -7.16 -8.21
N LEU A 218 17.22 -6.63 -7.10
CA LEU A 218 17.20 -7.36 -5.84
C LEU A 218 16.01 -8.35 -5.85
N LYS A 219 16.32 -9.60 -5.46
CA LYS A 219 15.37 -10.72 -5.37
C LYS A 219 14.37 -10.50 -4.22
N PRO A 220 13.11 -10.94 -4.33
CA PRO A 220 12.15 -10.84 -3.24
C PRO A 220 12.45 -11.92 -2.19
N ILE A 221 12.71 -11.50 -0.95
CA ILE A 221 12.68 -12.38 0.22
C ILE A 221 11.32 -12.21 0.87
N CYS A 222 10.46 -13.20 0.69
CA CYS A 222 9.28 -13.40 1.53
C CYS A 222 9.67 -14.33 2.69
N SER A 223 9.06 -14.09 3.85
CA SER A 223 9.17 -14.81 5.13
C SER A 223 10.40 -14.50 5.99
N SER A 224 10.21 -13.63 6.98
CA SER A 224 10.82 -13.75 8.31
C SER A 224 9.97 -12.95 9.30
N SER A 225 9.27 -13.67 10.16
CA SER A 225 8.62 -13.16 11.36
C SER A 225 9.65 -12.52 12.29
N MET A 226 9.47 -11.25 12.67
CA MET A 226 10.25 -10.65 13.76
C MET A 226 9.50 -10.78 15.08
N SER A 227 10.07 -11.59 15.97
CA SER A 227 9.75 -11.69 17.38
C SER A 227 10.33 -10.47 18.12
N ILE A 228 9.51 -9.76 18.90
CA ILE A 228 9.97 -8.67 19.77
C ILE A 228 10.24 -9.23 21.17
N ASN A 229 11.50 -9.11 21.61
CA ASN A 229 11.94 -9.39 22.98
C ASN A 229 11.54 -8.23 23.91
N ASN A 230 10.79 -8.52 24.97
CA ASN A 230 10.51 -7.58 26.05
C ASN A 230 11.67 -7.55 27.06
N GLY A 231 12.50 -6.52 26.98
CA GLY A 231 13.48 -6.17 28.02
C GLY A 231 12.87 -5.23 29.05
N HIS A 232 12.77 -5.69 30.30
CA HIS A 232 12.43 -4.88 31.47
C HIS A 232 13.60 -3.96 31.86
N SER A 233 13.29 -2.72 32.23
CA SER A 233 14.11 -1.96 33.19
C SER A 233 13.29 -0.88 33.88
N SER A 234 13.32 -0.96 35.21
CA SER A 234 12.63 -0.16 36.22
C SER A 234 13.41 1.06 36.68
N SER A 235 12.71 2.16 36.99
CA SER A 235 13.02 3.19 38.02
C SER A 235 12.11 4.40 37.77
N SER A 236 11.69 5.28 38.68
CA SER A 236 11.47 5.33 40.12
C SER A 236 10.69 6.65 40.37
N MET A 237 9.92 6.72 41.44
CA MET A 237 8.93 7.75 41.82
C MET A 237 9.47 9.19 42.01
N SER A 238 8.60 10.21 41.80
CA SER A 238 8.26 11.22 42.83
C SER A 238 7.13 12.19 42.44
N ASN A 239 6.07 12.18 43.27
CA ASN A 239 5.09 13.19 43.73
C ASN A 239 4.82 14.53 42.99
N GLY A 240 3.53 14.90 42.92
CA GLY A 240 3.12 16.31 42.98
C GLY A 240 1.71 16.71 42.48
N SER A 241 0.71 16.59 43.36
CA SER A 241 -0.44 17.53 43.57
C SER A 241 -1.55 17.79 42.52
N GLN A 242 -2.77 17.84 43.09
CA GLN A 242 -4.14 18.05 42.60
C GLN A 242 -4.40 19.31 41.74
N SER A 243 -5.37 19.26 40.81
CA SER A 243 -6.71 19.88 41.01
C SER A 243 -7.64 19.83 39.77
N ASN A 244 -8.94 19.65 40.07
CA ASN A 244 -10.18 20.13 39.42
C ASN A 244 -10.77 19.50 38.12
N ASN A 245 -11.91 18.81 38.32
CA ASN A 245 -13.07 18.62 37.42
C ASN A 245 -13.76 19.98 37.13
N MET A 246 -14.54 20.29 36.08
CA MET A 246 -15.53 19.60 35.21
C MET A 246 -16.02 20.64 34.10
N PRO A 247 -17.06 20.43 33.25
CA PRO A 247 -17.18 19.61 32.03
C PRO A 247 -17.62 20.38 30.72
N ASN A 248 -17.73 19.62 29.61
CA ASN A 248 -18.60 19.77 28.41
C ASN A 248 -18.36 20.88 27.35
N SER A 249 -18.13 20.47 26.09
CA SER A 249 -19.21 20.29 25.10
C SER A 249 -18.68 19.67 23.80
N ALA A 250 -19.45 18.74 23.24
CA ALA A 250 -19.19 18.01 22.02
C ALA A 250 -19.64 18.82 20.80
N ASN A 251 -18.90 18.71 19.69
CA ASN A 251 -19.46 18.91 18.35
C ASN A 251 -18.70 18.01 17.37
N GLU A 252 -19.25 16.81 17.12
CA GLU A 252 -18.83 15.90 16.07
C GLU A 252 -19.22 16.48 14.71
N SER A 253 -18.24 16.76 13.84
CA SER A 253 -18.50 16.96 12.42
C SER A 253 -17.96 15.75 11.66
N LYS A 254 -18.88 15.01 11.04
CA LYS A 254 -18.58 13.83 10.20
C LYS A 254 -17.86 14.27 8.92
N PRO A 255 -16.85 13.52 8.45
CA PRO A 255 -16.25 13.78 7.14
C PRO A 255 -17.26 13.42 6.02
N LYS A 256 -17.48 14.36 5.11
CA LYS A 256 -18.18 14.14 3.84
C LYS A 256 -17.16 13.68 2.81
N PHE A 257 -17.29 12.44 2.33
CA PHE A 257 -16.56 11.97 1.17
C PHE A 257 -17.22 12.53 -0.09
N PHE A 258 -16.43 13.19 -0.94
CA PHE A 258 -16.82 13.56 -2.29
C PHE A 258 -16.11 12.59 -3.24
N VAL A 259 -16.90 11.79 -3.96
CA VAL A 259 -16.42 10.94 -5.07
C VAL A 259 -17.01 11.58 -6.32
N ASP A 260 -16.15 12.20 -7.12
CA ASP A 260 -16.52 12.72 -8.43
C ASP A 260 -16.29 11.62 -9.46
N ASN A 261 -17.39 11.08 -10.00
CA ASN A 261 -17.36 10.10 -11.08
C ASN A 261 -17.36 10.85 -12.41
N GLY A 262 -16.17 11.28 -12.85
CA GLY A 262 -15.95 11.78 -14.20
C GLY A 262 -15.77 10.62 -15.17
N LEU A 263 -16.88 10.15 -15.76
CA LEU A 263 -16.88 9.36 -16.99
C LEU A 263 -17.21 10.30 -18.16
N GLU A 264 -16.24 10.48 -19.06
CA GLU A 264 -16.48 10.59 -20.51
C GLU A 264 -15.96 9.31 -21.18
#